data_AF-A0A2V6PCN9-F1
#
_entry.id   AF-A0A2V6PCN9-F1
#
_cell.length_a   1.000
_cell.length_b   1.000
_cell.length_c   1.000
_cell.angle_alpha   90.00
_cell.angle_beta   90.00
_cell.angle_gamma   90.00
#
_symmetry.space_group_name_H-M   'P 1'
#
loop_
_entity.id
_entity.type
_entity.pdbx_description
1 polymer ?
#
loop_
_entity_poly.entity_id
_entity_poly.type
_entity_poly.pdbx_seq_one_letter_code
_entity_poly.pdbx_strand_id
1 'polypeptide(L)'
;MREWTSHEWLARKLAQHDVRYTKQDNAFLWIEDFPRAQRFADRFVSLPWVALLDRYARRVNPLLRDVLSTMQYYWVTPQSEYATDLVFKSGWPTAPCASRRATS
;
A
#
# COMPACT_ATOMS: atom_id res chain seq x y z
N MET A 1 -7.14 -0.22 17.37
CA MET A 1 -5.83 -0.77 17.00
C MET A 1 -5.60 -0.38 15.54
N ARG A 2 -4.66 0.52 15.22
CA ARG A 2 -4.41 0.87 13.81
C ARG A 2 -3.56 -0.24 13.22
N GLU A 3 -4.13 -0.97 12.28
CA GLU A 3 -3.39 -1.86 11.40
C GLU A 3 -2.56 -1.00 10.45
N TRP A 4 -1.24 -1.13 10.51
CA TRP A 4 -0.34 -0.41 9.60
C TRP A 4 -0.17 -1.26 8.35
N THR A 5 -1.05 -1.06 7.38
CA THR A 5 -1.00 -1.77 6.09
C THR A 5 -0.02 -1.10 5.14
N SER A 6 0.46 -1.83 4.13
CA SER A 6 1.27 -1.29 3.04
C SER A 6 0.56 -0.15 2.30
N HIS A 7 -0.77 -0.23 2.18
CA HIS A 7 -1.64 0.79 1.60
C HIS A 7 -1.62 2.10 2.41
N GLU A 8 -1.55 2.03 3.74
CA GLU A 8 -1.44 3.22 4.58
C GLU A 8 -0.07 3.89 4.43
N TRP A 9 1.00 3.10 4.28
CA TRP A 9 2.32 3.63 3.95
C TRP A 9 2.32 4.34 2.58
N LEU A 10 1.69 3.72 1.57
CA LEU A 10 1.59 4.29 0.23
C LEU A 10 0.77 5.59 0.24
N ALA A 11 -0.36 5.62 0.95
CA ALA A 11 -1.20 6.81 1.12
C ALA A 11 -0.43 7.98 1.76
N ARG A 12 0.40 7.69 2.77
CA ARG A 12 1.29 8.70 3.38
C ARG A 12 2.35 9.20 2.42
N LYS A 13 2.88 8.32 1.55
CA LYS A 13 3.85 8.72 0.53
C LYS A 13 3.23 9.58 -0.55
N LEU A 14 2.02 9.25 -1.01
CA LEU A 14 1.27 10.08 -1.95
C LEU A 14 0.98 11.46 -1.36
N ALA A 15 0.54 11.53 -0.11
CA ALA A 15 0.32 12.79 0.60
C ALA A 15 1.60 13.63 0.76
N GLN A 16 2.75 13.00 1.04
CA GLN A 16 4.06 13.70 1.12
C GLN A 16 4.51 14.28 -0.23
N HIS A 17 4.04 13.71 -1.34
CA HIS A 17 4.41 14.11 -2.70
C HIS A 17 3.31 14.92 -3.40
N ASP A 18 2.31 15.37 -2.65
CA ASP A 18 1.16 16.17 -3.11
C ASP A 18 0.39 15.53 -4.27
N VAL A 19 0.32 14.19 -4.29
CA VAL A 19 -0.47 13.44 -5.27
C VAL A 19 -1.86 13.24 -4.70
N ARG A 20 -2.89 13.74 -5.38
CA ARG A 20 -4.28 13.57 -4.92
C ARG A 20 -4.72 12.11 -5.10
N TYR A 21 -5.43 11.59 -4.10
CA TYR A 21 -5.98 10.23 -4.12
C TYR A 21 -7.28 10.15 -3.33
N THR A 22 -8.12 9.17 -3.69
CA THR A 22 -9.30 8.75 -2.95
C THR A 22 -9.09 7.32 -2.50
N LYS A 23 -9.17 7.07 -1.19
CA LYS A 23 -9.03 5.74 -0.57
C LYS A 23 -10.31 5.39 0.16
N GLN A 24 -10.74 4.14 0.05
CA GLN A 24 -11.80 3.55 0.87
C GLN A 24 -11.22 2.34 1.57
N ASP A 25 -11.15 2.40 2.90
CA ASP A 25 -10.49 1.39 3.75
C ASP A 25 -9.06 1.07 3.29
N ASN A 26 -8.83 -0.11 2.71
CA ASN A 26 -7.55 -0.55 2.18
C ASN A 26 -7.42 -0.40 0.65
N ALA A 27 -8.46 0.03 -0.06
CA ALA A 27 -8.47 0.15 -1.52
C ALA A 27 -8.33 1.59 -2.00
N PHE A 28 -7.54 1.81 -3.06
CA PHE A 28 -7.47 3.09 -3.76
C PHE A 28 -8.54 3.14 -4.86
N LEU A 29 -9.50 4.06 -4.72
CA LEU A 29 -10.57 4.25 -5.71
C LEU A 29 -10.11 5.15 -6.87
N TRP A 30 -9.24 6.11 -6.57
CA TRP A 30 -8.72 7.04 -7.57
C TRP A 30 -7.36 7.58 -7.14
N ILE A 31 -6.47 7.76 -8.11
CA ILE A 31 -5.14 8.35 -7.91
C ILE A 31 -4.88 9.28 -9.10
N GLU A 32 -4.42 10.50 -8.83
CA GLU A 32 -4.12 11.51 -9.85
C GLU A 32 -3.00 11.07 -10.80
N ASP A 33 -1.92 10.51 -10.25
CA ASP A 33 -0.73 10.06 -10.98
C ASP A 33 -0.42 8.59 -10.66
N PHE A 34 -0.99 7.68 -11.45
CA PHE A 34 -0.77 6.24 -11.32
C PHE A 34 0.70 5.84 -11.54
N PRO A 35 1.42 6.30 -12.58
CA PRO A 35 2.85 5.98 -12.75
C PRO A 35 3.68 6.32 -11.51
N ARG A 36 3.40 7.45 -10.86
CA ARG A 36 4.12 7.87 -9.66
C ARG A 36 3.74 7.05 -8.44
N ALA A 37 2.47 6.68 -8.28
CA ALA A 37 2.03 5.76 -7.23
C ALA A 37 2.68 4.38 -7.37
N GLN A 38 2.74 3.84 -8.60
CA GLN A 38 3.41 2.56 -8.89
C GLN A 38 4.89 2.62 -8.50
N ARG A 39 5.61 3.69 -8.86
CA ARG A 39 7.02 3.86 -8.46
C ARG A 39 7.22 3.83 -6.94
N PHE A 40 6.27 4.36 -6.16
CA PHE A 40 6.35 4.29 -4.70
C PHE A 40 6.08 2.89 -4.18
N ALA A 41 5.11 2.19 -4.75
CA ALA A 41 4.80 0.80 -4.42
C ALA A 41 5.99 -0.12 -4.74
N ASP A 42 6.57 0.01 -5.94
CA ASP A 42 7.74 -0.77 -6.37
C ASP A 42 8.92 -0.57 -5.42
N ARG A 43 9.15 0.70 -5.02
CA ARG A 43 10.20 1.04 -4.06
C ARG A 43 9.99 0.41 -2.70
N PHE A 44 8.74 0.27 -2.24
CA PHE A 44 8.41 -0.38 -0.97
C PHE A 44 8.81 -1.87 -0.99
N VAL A 45 8.47 -2.57 -2.08
CA VAL A 45 8.82 -3.99 -2.26
C VAL A 45 10.34 -4.17 -2.32
N SER A 46 11.05 -3.24 -2.97
CA SER A 46 12.51 -3.33 -3.11
C SER A 46 13.31 -2.90 -1.87
N LEU A 47 12.67 -2.56 -0.75
CA LEU A 47 13.40 -2.16 0.46
C LEU A 47 14.14 -3.37 1.07
N PRO A 48 15.35 -3.16 1.62
CA PRO A 48 16.08 -4.21 2.35
C PRO A 48 15.44 -4.42 3.73
N TRP A 49 14.26 -5.06 3.75
CA TRP A 49 13.40 -5.21 4.91
C TRP A 49 14.11 -5.80 6.12
N VAL A 50 14.92 -6.84 5.93
CA VAL A 50 15.70 -7.48 7.01
C VAL A 50 16.61 -6.45 7.70
N ALA A 51 17.40 -5.70 6.94
CA ALA A 51 18.32 -4.71 7.52
C ALA A 51 17.58 -3.53 8.19
N LEU A 52 16.44 -3.11 7.61
CA LEU A 52 15.62 -2.05 8.17
C LEU A 52 15.00 -2.48 9.51
N LEU A 53 14.40 -3.67 9.53
CA LEU A 53 13.77 -4.26 10.71
C LEU A 53 14.79 -4.58 11.79
N ASP A 54 15.98 -5.08 11.43
CA ASP A 54 17.09 -5.30 12.36
C ASP A 54 17.50 -4.01 13.08
N ARG A 55 17.57 -2.89 12.33
CA ARG A 55 17.89 -1.59 12.93
C ARG A 55 16.81 -1.15 13.91
N TYR A 56 15.54 -1.39 13.60
CA TYR A 56 14.43 -1.09 14.52
C TYR A 56 14.44 -2.01 15.74
N ALA A 57 14.69 -3.32 15.57
CA ALA A 57 14.80 -4.27 16.67
C ALA A 57 15.88 -3.87 17.67
N ARG A 58 17.06 -3.46 17.18
CA ARG A 58 18.15 -2.95 18.05
C ARG A 58 17.79 -1.66 18.78
N ARG A 59 16.90 -0.83 18.22
CA ARG A 59 16.47 0.42 18.85
C ARG A 59 15.40 0.20 19.92
N VAL A 60 14.48 -0.74 19.68
CA VAL A 60 13.37 -1.04 20.60
C VAL A 60 13.82 -1.98 21.72
N ASN A 61 14.75 -2.90 21.44
CA ASN A 61 15.27 -3.83 22.43
C ASN A 61 16.80 -3.65 22.59
N PRO A 62 17.24 -2.84 23.57
CA PRO A 62 18.66 -2.64 23.86
C PRO A 62 19.39 -3.93 24.27
N LEU A 63 18.67 -4.93 24.81
CA LEU A 63 19.25 -6.19 25.28
C LEU A 63 19.75 -7.09 24.14
N LEU A 64 19.28 -6.84 22.90
CA LEU A 64 19.84 -7.45 21.68
C LEU A 64 21.29 -7.02 21.42
N ARG A 65 21.74 -5.91 22.03
CA ARG A 65 23.09 -5.40 21.86
C ARG A 65 24.11 -6.06 22.79
N ASP A 66 23.63 -6.60 23.92
CA ASP A 66 24.47 -7.07 25.02
C ASP A 66 24.34 -8.60 25.18
N VAL A 67 23.32 -9.04 25.93
CA VAL A 67 23.17 -10.44 26.37
C VAL A 67 22.72 -11.37 25.25
N LEU A 68 21.91 -10.87 24.32
CA LEU A 68 21.35 -11.65 23.20
C LEU A 68 22.12 -11.44 21.89
N SER A 69 23.34 -10.87 21.96
CA SER A 69 24.17 -10.56 20.78
C SER A 69 24.57 -11.79 19.95
N THR A 70 24.57 -12.98 20.55
CA THR A 70 24.83 -14.26 19.89
C THR A 70 23.58 -14.90 19.27
N MET A 71 22.38 -14.39 19.52
CA MET A 71 21.14 -14.88 18.91
C MET A 71 20.85 -14.12 17.61
N GLN A 72 20.69 -14.86 16.51
CA GLN A 72 20.25 -14.30 15.24
C GLN A 72 18.72 -14.12 15.25
N TYR A 73 18.25 -12.90 15.09
CA TYR A 73 16.83 -12.61 14.96
C TYR A 73 16.38 -13.01 13.55
N TYR A 74 15.43 -13.93 13.45
CA TYR A 74 14.84 -14.33 12.17
C TYR A 74 13.50 -13.63 11.98
N TRP A 75 13.35 -12.91 10.88
CA TRP A 75 12.09 -12.24 10.54
C TRP A 75 11.19 -13.18 9.76
N VAL A 76 9.97 -13.37 10.25
CA VAL A 76 8.91 -14.10 9.56
C VAL A 76 7.80 -13.11 9.25
N THR A 77 7.27 -13.16 8.04
CA THR A 77 6.04 -12.45 7.66
C THR A 77 4.87 -13.44 7.69
N PRO A 78 4.16 -13.60 8.83
CA PRO A 78 3.11 -14.61 8.95
C PRO A 78 1.91 -14.34 8.03
N GLN A 79 1.67 -13.06 7.70
CA GLN A 79 0.66 -12.64 6.74
C GLN A 79 1.28 -11.61 5.80
N SER A 80 1.43 -11.99 4.53
CA SER A 80 1.85 -11.11 3.45
C SER A 80 0.87 -11.30 2.30
N GLU A 81 0.07 -10.28 2.02
CA GLU A 81 -0.83 -10.27 0.87
C GLU A 81 -0.21 -9.41 -0.23
N TYR A 82 -0.15 -9.96 -1.44
CA TYR A 82 0.25 -9.22 -2.63
C TYR A 82 -1.02 -8.91 -3.44
N ALA A 83 -1.43 -7.63 -3.45
CA ALA A 83 -2.56 -7.17 -4.23
C ALA A 83 -2.08 -6.65 -5.60
N THR A 84 -2.73 -7.11 -6.67
CA THR A 84 -2.54 -6.56 -8.02
C THR A 84 -3.77 -5.73 -8.36
N ASP A 85 -3.65 -4.41 -8.29
CA ASP A 85 -4.75 -3.51 -8.61
C ASP A 85 -4.96 -3.40 -10.12
N LEU A 86 -6.17 -3.71 -10.60
CA LEU A 86 -6.56 -3.54 -11.99
C LEU A 86 -7.22 -2.18 -12.19
N VAL A 87 -6.58 -1.30 -12.97
CA VAL A 87 -7.10 0.03 -13.29
C VAL A 87 -7.77 0.02 -14.67
N PHE A 88 -9.07 0.26 -14.71
CA PHE A 88 -9.81 0.39 -15.97
C PHE A 88 -9.56 1.77 -16.61
N LYS A 89 -9.06 1.78 -17.85
CA LYS A 89 -8.76 3.01 -18.61
C LYS A 89 -9.98 3.71 -19.20
N SER A 90 -11.12 3.03 -19.27
CA SER A 90 -12.39 3.58 -19.76
C SER A 90 -13.54 2.99 -18.95
N GLY A 91 -14.47 3.84 -18.53
CA GLY A 91 -15.73 3.38 -17.95
C GLY A 91 -16.44 2.46 -18.92
N TRP A 92 -17.04 1.38 -18.40
CA TRP A 92 -17.97 0.58 -19.17
C TRP A 92 -19.00 1.50 -19.84
N PRO A 93 -19.33 1.35 -21.14
CA PRO A 93 -20.35 2.17 -21.76
C PRO A 93 -21.66 1.88 -21.04
N THR A 94 -22.07 2.80 -20.17
CA THR A 94 -23.44 2.83 -19.66
C THR A 94 -24.31 3.21 -20.84
N ALA A 95 -24.79 2.22 -21.58
CA ALA A 95 -25.84 2.42 -22.55
C ALA A 95 -26.99 3.13 -21.82
N PRO A 96 -27.46 4.31 -22.31
CA PRO A 96 -28.62 4.93 -21.71
C PRO A 96 -29.79 3.98 -21.93
N CYS A 97 -30.37 3.47 -20.85
CA CYS A 97 -31.64 2.77 -20.88
C CYS A 97 -32.71 3.81 -21.24
N ALA A 98 -32.84 4.10 -22.53
CA ALA A 98 -33.84 4.99 -23.07
C ALA A 98 -35.21 4.30 -22.92
N SER A 99 -35.93 4.63 -21.84
CA SER A 99 -37.36 4.36 -21.77
C SER A 99 -38.04 5.17 -22.87
N ARG A 100 -38.31 4.53 -24.01
CA ARG A 100 -39.27 5.01 -25.01
C ARG A 100 -40.62 5.10 -24.31
N ARG A 101 -41.04 6.31 -23.91
CA ARG A 101 -42.46 6.59 -23.70
C ARG A 101 -43.07 6.79 -25.08
N ALA A 102 -43.90 5.83 -25.48
CA ALA A 102 -44.74 5.93 -26.66
C ALA A 102 -45.73 7.09 -26.50
N THR A 103 -45.88 7.85 -27.57
CA THR A 103 -46.96 8.78 -27.86
C THR A 103 -48.33 8.13 -27.70
N SER A 104 -49.27 8.84 -27.09
CA SER A 104 -50.71 8.81 -27.40
C SER A 104 -51.33 10.13 -26.93
#